data_AF-A0A562JKA1-F1
#
_entry.id   AF-A0A562JKA1-F1
#
_cell.length_a   1.000
_cell.length_b   1.000
_cell.length_c   1.000
_cell.angle_alpha   90.00
_cell.angle_beta   90.00
_cell.angle_gamma   90.00
#
_symmetry.space_group_name_H-M   'P 1'
#
loop_
_entity.id
_entity.type
_entity.pdbx_description
1 polymer ?
#
loop_
_entity_poly.entity_id
_entity_poly.type
_entity_poly.pdbx_seq_one_letter_code
_entity_poly.pdbx_strand_id
1 'polypeptide(L)'
;MKKVISIILVFVFLLAMQTIAIAAPAPKTVDVLLDASSTTIKVGQVVTLTAITDKQGSGYIDSWDEAEKIDTIHDTEAETYVSTAKFTGITPGTYTITYEITMSSGKSDVTFNGVKSVEITVVQDSKIKGAAIYNVKVTPTYNPNGHLTGYDAEGDLYAVWDNGDETYYGKVEFNFSPNQESRNYDVIIEGVTYTVKDIQRPAN
;
A
#
# COMPACT_ATOMS: atom_id res chain seq x y z
N MET A 1 41.78 -13.21 73.76
CA MET A 1 41.40 -12.84 72.38
C MET A 1 41.33 -14.08 71.47
N LYS A 2 40.53 -15.10 71.82
CA LYS A 2 40.39 -16.35 71.01
C LYS A 2 38.96 -16.66 70.55
N LYS A 3 37.96 -15.91 71.02
CA LYS A 3 36.53 -16.16 70.72
C LYS A 3 35.96 -15.28 69.59
N VAL A 4 36.69 -14.25 69.15
CA VAL A 4 36.26 -13.32 68.10
C VAL A 4 36.65 -13.82 66.69
N ILE A 5 37.66 -14.70 66.60
CA ILE A 5 38.17 -15.20 65.32
C ILE A 5 37.24 -16.27 64.70
N SER A 6 36.47 -17.01 65.51
CA SER A 6 35.57 -18.05 64.99
C SER A 6 34.27 -17.51 64.37
N ILE A 7 33.80 -16.32 64.77
CA ILE A 7 32.55 -15.74 64.22
C ILE A 7 32.77 -15.12 62.84
N ILE A 8 33.96 -14.57 62.59
CA ILE A 8 34.32 -13.98 61.29
C ILE A 8 34.49 -15.07 60.22
N LEU A 9 34.95 -16.28 60.59
CA LEU A 9 35.12 -17.36 59.61
C LEU A 9 33.79 -17.96 59.13
N VAL A 10 32.75 -18.00 59.98
CA VAL A 10 31.41 -18.49 59.60
C VAL A 10 30.66 -17.46 58.74
N PHE A 11 30.90 -16.16 58.96
CA PHE A 11 30.26 -15.10 58.18
C PHE A 11 30.84 -14.94 56.77
N VAL A 12 32.12 -15.29 56.56
CA VAL A 12 32.76 -15.25 55.23
C VAL A 12 32.30 -16.42 54.33
N PHE A 13 31.86 -17.54 54.89
CA PHE A 13 31.33 -18.66 54.10
C PHE A 13 29.91 -18.42 53.55
N LEU A 14 29.13 -17.51 54.16
CA LEU A 14 27.77 -17.17 53.71
C LEU A 14 27.73 -16.19 52.53
N LEU A 15 28.84 -15.49 52.24
CA LEU A 15 28.93 -14.50 51.15
C LEU A 15 29.48 -15.09 49.83
N ALA A 16 29.78 -16.39 49.80
CA ALA A 16 30.27 -17.08 48.60
C ALA A 16 29.18 -17.91 47.87
N MET A 17 27.90 -17.69 48.17
CA MET A 17 26.85 -18.08 47.23
C MET A 17 26.91 -17.11 46.04
N GLN A 18 27.86 -17.35 45.15
CA GLN A 18 27.80 -16.78 43.81
C GLN A 18 26.46 -17.22 43.24
N THR A 19 25.55 -16.27 43.03
CA THR A 19 24.38 -16.50 42.20
C THR A 19 24.91 -16.91 40.83
N ILE A 20 24.87 -18.21 40.55
CA ILE A 20 25.06 -18.69 39.19
C ILE A 20 23.88 -18.12 38.42
N ALA A 21 24.09 -17.01 37.73
CA ALA A 21 23.13 -16.52 36.75
C ALA A 21 23.12 -17.57 35.64
N ILE A 22 22.19 -18.53 35.74
CA ILE A 22 21.90 -19.43 34.64
C ILE A 22 21.31 -18.53 33.56
N ALA A 23 22.05 -18.34 32.48
CA ALA A 23 21.56 -17.60 31.33
C ALA A 23 20.28 -18.28 30.85
N ALA A 24 19.21 -17.50 30.68
CA ALA A 24 17.97 -18.01 30.11
C ALA A 24 18.28 -18.69 28.76
N PRO A 25 17.65 -19.84 28.46
CA PRO A 25 17.85 -20.50 27.18
C PRO A 25 17.44 -19.54 26.04
N ALA A 26 18.18 -19.61 24.93
CA ALA A 26 17.86 -18.79 23.76
C ALA A 26 16.42 -19.09 23.26
N PRO A 27 15.67 -18.08 22.80
CA PRO A 27 14.36 -18.28 22.21
C PRO A 27 14.41 -19.24 21.02
N LYS A 28 13.37 -20.07 20.89
CA LYS A 28 13.17 -20.92 19.71
C LYS A 28 12.41 -20.15 18.64
N THR A 29 12.63 -20.48 17.37
CA THR A 29 11.83 -19.91 16.28
C THR A 29 10.53 -20.69 16.12
N VAL A 30 9.43 -20.00 15.81
CA VAL A 30 8.17 -20.58 15.38
C VAL A 30 7.76 -20.00 14.04
N ASP A 31 7.17 -20.84 13.19
CA ASP A 31 6.66 -20.43 11.89
C ASP A 31 5.35 -19.66 12.03
N VAL A 32 5.19 -18.67 11.17
CA VAL A 32 4.01 -17.82 11.07
C VAL A 32 3.50 -17.90 9.64
N LEU A 33 2.24 -18.28 9.48
CA LEU A 33 1.51 -18.11 8.22
C LEU A 33 0.84 -16.75 8.25
N LEU A 34 1.33 -15.82 7.41
CA LEU A 34 0.78 -14.48 7.29
C LEU A 34 0.11 -14.35 5.92
N ASP A 35 -1.18 -14.02 5.93
CA ASP A 35 -1.97 -13.78 4.73
C ASP A 35 -2.59 -12.38 4.74
N ALA A 36 -2.78 -11.83 3.56
CA ALA A 36 -3.39 -10.52 3.33
C ALA A 36 -4.51 -10.67 2.31
N SER A 37 -5.68 -10.08 2.58
CA SER A 37 -6.84 -10.15 1.67
C SER A 37 -6.55 -9.55 0.28
N SER A 38 -5.56 -8.66 0.18
CA SER A 38 -4.97 -8.17 -1.06
C SER A 38 -3.57 -7.65 -0.79
N THR A 39 -2.66 -7.76 -1.76
CA THR A 39 -1.31 -7.15 -1.72
C THR A 39 -1.22 -5.85 -2.53
N THR A 40 -2.31 -5.46 -3.21
CA THR A 40 -2.41 -4.19 -3.93
C THR A 40 -3.79 -3.57 -3.68
N ILE A 41 -3.81 -2.34 -3.18
CA ILE A 41 -5.03 -1.59 -2.88
C ILE A 41 -4.94 -0.16 -3.38
N LYS A 42 -6.09 0.50 -3.51
CA LYS A 42 -6.18 1.93 -3.80
C LYS A 42 -6.13 2.75 -2.51
N VAL A 43 -5.74 4.02 -2.63
CA VAL A 43 -5.84 4.98 -1.53
C VAL A 43 -7.25 4.97 -0.93
N GLY A 44 -7.33 4.88 0.40
CA GLY A 44 -8.56 4.82 1.18
C GLY A 44 -9.16 3.41 1.36
N GLN A 45 -8.62 2.40 0.69
CA GLN A 45 -9.06 1.02 0.89
C GLN A 45 -8.40 0.37 2.11
N VAL A 46 -9.07 -0.66 2.64
CA VAL A 46 -8.65 -1.42 3.81
C VAL A 46 -8.26 -2.83 3.37
N VAL A 47 -7.15 -3.34 3.91
CA VAL A 47 -6.73 -4.74 3.83
C VAL A 47 -6.94 -5.40 5.19
N THR A 48 -7.49 -6.61 5.19
CA THR A 48 -7.51 -7.47 6.37
C THR A 48 -6.29 -8.41 6.31
N LEU A 49 -5.59 -8.51 7.43
CA LEU A 49 -4.41 -9.35 7.61
C LEU A 49 -4.74 -10.44 8.62
N THR A 50 -4.30 -11.65 8.34
CA THR A 50 -4.49 -12.81 9.22
C THR A 50 -3.16 -13.49 9.42
N ALA A 51 -2.73 -13.61 10.68
CA ALA A 51 -1.58 -14.40 11.06
C ALA A 51 -2.04 -15.65 11.84
N ILE A 52 -1.55 -16.81 11.41
CA ILE A 52 -1.83 -18.11 12.04
C ILE A 52 -0.51 -18.70 12.53
N THR A 53 -0.50 -19.12 13.80
CA THR A 53 0.66 -19.73 14.44
C THR A 53 0.27 -20.92 15.28
N ASP A 54 1.02 -22.01 15.20
CA ASP A 54 0.84 -23.17 16.07
C ASP A 54 1.13 -22.80 17.51
N LYS A 55 0.29 -23.27 18.44
CA LYS A 55 0.44 -22.98 19.85
C LYS A 55 1.68 -23.66 20.43
N GLN A 56 2.52 -22.86 21.07
CA GLN A 56 3.66 -23.29 21.85
C GLN A 56 3.55 -22.78 23.28
N GLY A 57 3.68 -23.67 24.27
CA GLY A 57 3.60 -23.28 25.67
C GLY A 57 2.21 -22.79 26.10
N SER A 58 2.18 -21.84 27.05
CA SER A 58 0.96 -21.42 27.74
C SER A 58 0.72 -19.91 27.71
N GLY A 59 1.71 -19.10 27.37
CA GLY A 59 1.57 -17.65 27.17
C GLY A 59 1.70 -17.29 25.70
N TYR A 60 0.93 -16.31 25.25
CA TYR A 60 0.93 -15.80 23.88
C TYR A 60 0.81 -14.28 23.88
N ILE A 61 1.76 -13.61 23.25
CA ILE A 61 1.78 -12.16 23.08
C ILE A 61 2.12 -11.89 21.62
N ASP A 62 1.34 -11.02 21.00
CA ASP A 62 1.52 -10.66 19.60
C ASP A 62 1.31 -9.17 19.34
N SER A 63 2.01 -8.70 18.32
CA SER A 63 1.98 -7.30 17.88
C SER A 63 2.00 -7.20 16.37
N TRP A 64 1.40 -6.12 15.88
CA TRP A 64 1.40 -5.72 14.49
C TRP A 64 2.08 -4.36 14.38
N ASP A 65 2.99 -4.24 13.43
CA ASP A 65 3.58 -2.97 13.02
C ASP A 65 2.88 -2.48 11.74
N GLU A 66 2.71 -1.17 11.60
CA GLU A 66 1.98 -0.52 10.48
C GLU A 66 0.50 -0.96 10.30
N ALA A 67 -0.05 -1.80 11.18
CA ALA A 67 -1.44 -2.25 11.12
C ALA A 67 -2.14 -2.15 12.49
N GLU A 68 -3.45 -1.90 12.47
CA GLU A 68 -4.28 -1.86 13.67
C GLU A 68 -4.76 -3.28 14.01
N LYS A 69 -4.29 -3.82 15.13
CA LYS A 69 -4.73 -5.11 15.65
C LYS A 69 -6.23 -5.07 15.96
N ILE A 70 -6.95 -6.10 15.50
CA ILE A 70 -8.38 -6.28 15.77
C ILE A 70 -8.57 -7.25 16.93
N ASP A 71 -8.09 -8.49 16.79
CA ASP A 71 -8.28 -9.54 17.80
C ASP A 71 -7.25 -10.68 17.64
N THR A 72 -7.12 -11.51 18.68
CA THR A 72 -6.38 -12.77 18.66
C THR A 72 -7.24 -13.86 19.28
N ILE A 73 -7.56 -14.88 18.50
CA ILE A 73 -8.40 -16.02 18.92
C ILE A 73 -7.52 -17.26 19.05
N HIS A 74 -7.73 -18.04 20.11
CA HIS A 74 -7.14 -19.37 20.26
C HIS A 74 -8.13 -20.42 19.76
N ASP A 75 -7.79 -21.11 18.67
CA ASP A 75 -8.51 -22.28 18.19
C ASP A 75 -8.02 -23.51 18.95
N THR A 76 -8.83 -23.99 19.89
CA THR A 76 -8.51 -25.15 20.73
C THR A 76 -8.59 -26.48 19.99
N GLU A 77 -9.30 -26.56 18.87
CA GLU A 77 -9.39 -27.80 18.09
C GLU A 77 -8.16 -27.97 17.20
N ALA A 78 -7.72 -26.87 16.57
CA ALA A 78 -6.51 -26.85 15.75
C ALA A 78 -5.22 -26.65 16.57
N GLU A 79 -5.31 -26.27 17.85
CA GLU A 79 -4.19 -25.80 18.69
C GLU A 79 -3.37 -24.69 17.99
N THR A 80 -4.06 -23.70 17.45
CA THR A 80 -3.45 -22.53 16.78
C THR A 80 -3.97 -21.22 17.35
N TYR A 81 -3.18 -20.17 17.22
CA TYR A 81 -3.62 -18.79 17.41
C TYR A 81 -3.85 -18.13 16.06
N VAL A 82 -4.97 -17.41 15.94
CA VAL A 82 -5.33 -16.62 14.77
C VAL A 82 -5.41 -15.16 15.19
N SER A 83 -4.46 -14.35 14.75
CA SER A 83 -4.44 -12.90 14.98
C SER A 83 -4.89 -12.16 13.74
N THR A 84 -5.81 -11.22 13.91
CA THR A 84 -6.35 -10.40 12.82
C THR A 84 -5.96 -8.94 13.01
N ALA A 85 -5.57 -8.29 11.93
CA ALA A 85 -5.33 -6.85 11.90
C ALA A 85 -5.91 -6.22 10.63
N LYS A 86 -5.99 -4.89 10.62
CA LYS A 86 -6.37 -4.11 9.43
C LYS A 86 -5.31 -3.06 9.12
N PHE A 87 -5.09 -2.85 7.83
CA PHE A 87 -4.27 -1.77 7.30
C PHE A 87 -5.10 -0.89 6.36
N THR A 88 -4.97 0.43 6.50
CA THR A 88 -5.65 1.39 5.61
C THR A 88 -4.60 2.20 4.85
N GLY A 89 -4.59 2.08 3.52
CA GLY A 89 -3.64 2.80 2.68
C GLY A 89 -4.06 4.25 2.48
N ILE A 90 -3.58 5.19 3.30
CA ILE A 90 -3.98 6.61 3.20
C ILE A 90 -3.15 7.38 2.17
N THR A 91 -1.91 6.96 1.92
CA THR A 91 -1.04 7.58 0.93
C THR A 91 -0.45 6.52 -0.01
N PRO A 92 -0.17 6.86 -1.27
CA PRO A 92 0.47 5.93 -2.20
C PRO A 92 1.87 5.53 -1.73
N GLY A 93 2.24 4.27 -1.94
CA GLY A 93 3.53 3.72 -1.55
C GLY A 93 3.49 2.22 -1.32
N THR A 94 4.65 1.65 -1.03
CA THR A 94 4.78 0.24 -0.60
C THR A 94 5.01 0.22 0.90
N TYR A 95 4.21 -0.57 1.61
CA TYR A 95 4.22 -0.70 3.05
C TYR A 95 4.61 -2.12 3.42
N THR A 96 5.61 -2.26 4.30
CA THR A 96 5.96 -3.56 4.89
C THR A 96 5.24 -3.66 6.22
N ILE A 97 4.29 -4.59 6.30
CA ILE A 97 3.52 -4.85 7.51
C ILE A 97 4.15 -6.05 8.20
N THR A 98 4.49 -5.90 9.47
CA THR A 98 5.16 -6.95 10.25
C THR A 98 4.27 -7.46 11.37
N TYR A 99 4.18 -8.78 11.47
CA TYR A 99 3.60 -9.48 12.58
C TYR A 99 4.70 -10.11 13.42
N GLU A 100 4.64 -9.91 14.73
CA GLU A 100 5.57 -10.50 15.69
C GLU A 100 4.80 -11.23 16.78
N ILE A 101 5.36 -12.37 17.21
CA ILE A 101 4.84 -13.14 18.33
C ILE A 101 5.94 -13.55 19.29
N THR A 102 5.57 -13.64 20.56
CA THR A 102 6.35 -14.27 21.62
C THR A 102 5.44 -15.17 22.43
N MET A 103 5.81 -16.44 22.52
CA MET A 103 5.16 -17.43 23.38
C MET A 103 6.09 -17.88 24.49
N SER A 104 5.53 -18.17 25.67
CA SER A 104 6.28 -18.62 26.84
C SER A 104 5.77 -19.96 27.36
N SER A 105 6.68 -20.87 27.70
CA SER A 105 6.34 -22.09 28.42
C SER A 105 6.18 -21.79 29.92
N GLY A 106 4.99 -21.96 30.49
CA GLY A 106 4.73 -21.62 31.90
C GLY A 106 5.51 -22.44 32.95
N LYS A 107 6.25 -23.48 32.53
CA LYS A 107 7.03 -24.36 33.44
C LYS A 107 8.55 -24.32 33.19
N SER A 108 9.02 -23.52 32.23
CA SER A 108 10.43 -23.42 31.87
C SER A 108 10.72 -22.03 31.29
N ASP A 109 11.94 -21.53 31.43
CA ASP A 109 12.36 -20.22 30.87
C ASP A 109 12.52 -20.23 29.33
N VAL A 110 11.84 -21.14 28.63
CA VAL A 110 11.85 -21.28 27.18
C VAL A 110 10.81 -20.36 26.56
N THR A 111 11.25 -19.55 25.61
CA THR A 111 10.39 -18.70 24.77
C THR A 111 10.42 -19.17 23.32
N PHE A 112 9.38 -18.83 22.58
CA PHE A 112 9.25 -19.07 21.14
C PHE A 112 8.90 -17.76 20.44
N ASN A 113 9.68 -17.36 19.45
CA ASN A 113 9.51 -16.11 18.74
C ASN A 113 9.24 -16.37 17.27
N GLY A 114 8.34 -15.59 16.69
CA GLY A 114 7.99 -15.64 15.28
C GLY A 114 7.87 -14.23 14.74
N VAL A 115 8.40 -14.01 13.54
CA VAL A 115 8.31 -12.72 12.83
C VAL A 115 8.01 -13.00 11.37
N LYS A 116 7.05 -12.30 10.80
CA LYS A 116 6.70 -12.40 9.39
C LYS A 116 6.25 -11.05 8.87
N SER A 117 6.59 -10.77 7.61
CA SER A 117 6.18 -9.54 6.95
C SER A 117 5.48 -9.82 5.63
N VAL A 118 4.59 -8.91 5.24
CA VAL A 118 3.96 -8.86 3.92
C VAL A 118 4.07 -7.44 3.37
N GLU A 119 4.27 -7.32 2.06
CA GLU A 119 4.27 -6.03 1.39
C GLU A 119 2.88 -5.72 0.81
N ILE A 120 2.36 -4.54 1.13
CA ILE A 120 1.12 -4.00 0.57
C ILE A 120 1.46 -2.77 -0.26
N THR A 121 1.07 -2.78 -1.54
CA THR A 121 1.21 -1.63 -2.42
C THR A 121 -0.08 -0.82 -2.45
N VAL A 122 0.00 0.45 -2.07
CA VAL A 122 -1.09 1.43 -2.14
C VAL A 122 -0.89 2.27 -3.40
N VAL A 123 -1.81 2.14 -4.35
CA VAL A 123 -1.82 2.93 -5.59
C VAL A 123 -2.80 4.08 -5.48
N GLN A 124 -2.47 5.22 -6.08
CA GLN A 124 -3.44 6.28 -6.28
C GLN A 124 -4.35 5.92 -7.45
N ASP A 125 -5.65 6.25 -7.35
CA ASP A 125 -6.50 6.26 -8.53
C ASP A 125 -6.01 7.34 -9.50
N SER A 126 -5.65 6.92 -10.70
CA SER A 126 -5.34 7.85 -11.78
C SER A 126 -6.58 8.67 -12.11
N LYS A 127 -6.43 9.99 -12.06
CA LYS A 127 -7.47 10.92 -12.46
C LYS A 127 -7.14 11.51 -13.81
N ILE A 128 -8.18 11.76 -14.60
CA ILE A 128 -8.05 12.52 -15.84
C ILE A 128 -7.64 13.94 -15.44
N LYS A 129 -6.47 14.38 -15.90
CA LYS A 129 -5.95 15.74 -15.67
C LYS A 129 -6.19 16.67 -16.86
N GLY A 130 -6.53 16.11 -18.02
CA GLY A 130 -6.70 16.87 -19.24
C GLY A 130 -7.20 16.04 -20.42
N ALA A 131 -7.22 16.69 -21.57
CA ALA A 131 -7.56 16.08 -22.84
C ALA A 131 -6.56 16.52 -23.92
N ALA A 132 -6.34 15.65 -24.91
CA ALA A 132 -5.54 15.94 -26.08
C ALA A 132 -6.30 15.52 -27.34
N ILE A 133 -6.06 16.22 -28.44
CA ILE A 133 -6.63 15.87 -29.75
C ILE A 133 -5.49 15.71 -30.74
N TYR A 134 -5.42 14.53 -31.36
CA TYR A 134 -4.40 14.17 -32.35
C TYR A 134 -5.04 13.88 -33.70
N ASN A 135 -4.18 13.67 -34.71
CA ASN A 135 -4.55 13.23 -36.05
C ASN A 135 -5.66 14.09 -36.69
N VAL A 136 -5.62 15.41 -36.42
CA VAL A 136 -6.61 16.35 -36.94
C VAL A 136 -6.58 16.33 -38.47
N LYS A 137 -7.75 16.07 -39.06
CA LYS A 137 -7.99 16.14 -40.51
C LYS A 137 -8.98 17.23 -40.78
N VAL A 138 -8.76 18.00 -41.84
CA VAL A 138 -9.62 19.11 -42.21
C VAL A 138 -10.12 19.00 -43.64
N THR A 139 -11.38 19.34 -43.85
CA THR A 139 -12.03 19.39 -45.16
C THR A 139 -12.53 20.81 -45.39
N PRO A 140 -12.06 21.53 -46.43
CA PRO A 140 -12.55 22.87 -46.71
C PRO A 140 -14.04 22.87 -47.06
N THR A 141 -14.79 23.83 -46.54
CA THR A 141 -16.19 24.04 -46.88
C THR A 141 -16.34 25.25 -47.80
N TYR A 142 -17.20 25.15 -48.81
CA TYR A 142 -17.44 26.20 -49.78
C TYR A 142 -18.94 26.52 -49.89
N ASN A 143 -19.26 27.78 -50.14
CA ASN A 143 -20.62 28.18 -50.50
C ASN A 143 -20.95 27.79 -51.97
N PRO A 144 -22.21 27.92 -52.43
CA PRO A 144 -22.60 27.59 -53.81
C PRO A 144 -21.87 28.39 -54.90
N ASN A 145 -21.26 29.52 -54.56
CA ASN A 145 -20.48 30.36 -55.47
C ASN A 145 -18.98 29.97 -55.49
N GLY A 146 -18.58 28.91 -54.78
CA GLY A 146 -17.20 28.43 -54.71
C GLY A 146 -16.29 29.22 -53.75
N HIS A 147 -16.84 30.08 -52.89
CA HIS A 147 -16.03 30.80 -51.89
C HIS A 147 -15.84 29.98 -50.63
N LEU A 148 -14.61 29.94 -50.11
CA LEU A 148 -14.25 29.24 -48.87
C LEU A 148 -14.99 29.84 -47.68
N THR A 149 -15.76 29.02 -46.96
CA THR A 149 -16.54 29.42 -45.79
C THR A 149 -15.97 28.91 -44.47
N GLY A 150 -15.10 27.91 -44.51
CA GLY A 150 -14.44 27.37 -43.32
C GLY A 150 -13.81 26.01 -43.59
N TYR A 151 -13.59 25.26 -42.53
CA TYR A 151 -13.09 23.90 -42.58
C TYR A 151 -13.83 23.06 -41.54
N ASP A 152 -14.34 21.91 -41.96
CA ASP A 152 -14.81 20.88 -41.03
C ASP A 152 -13.60 20.04 -40.62
N ALA A 153 -13.44 19.80 -39.32
CA ALA A 153 -12.31 19.09 -38.76
C ALA A 153 -12.77 17.88 -37.93
N GLU A 154 -12.04 16.78 -38.05
CA GLU A 154 -12.18 15.59 -37.21
C GLU A 154 -10.83 15.32 -36.53
N GLY A 155 -10.83 14.96 -35.25
CA GLY A 155 -9.62 14.55 -34.53
C GLY A 155 -9.88 13.42 -33.55
N ASP A 156 -8.81 12.69 -33.22
CA ASP A 156 -8.83 11.62 -32.23
C ASP A 156 -8.64 12.22 -30.84
N LEU A 157 -9.64 12.06 -29.98
CA LEU A 157 -9.67 12.55 -28.62
C LEU A 157 -9.05 11.53 -27.66
N TYR A 158 -8.12 11.98 -26.83
CA TYR A 158 -7.49 11.20 -25.77
C TYR A 158 -7.73 11.84 -24.41
N ALA A 159 -8.05 11.02 -23.42
CA ALA A 159 -8.00 11.39 -22.01
C ALA A 159 -6.54 11.35 -21.54
N VAL A 160 -6.08 12.43 -20.92
CA VAL A 160 -4.71 12.54 -20.38
C VAL A 160 -4.79 12.33 -18.88
N TRP A 161 -4.15 11.27 -18.39
CA TRP A 161 -4.16 10.87 -16.98
C TRP A 161 -3.05 11.57 -16.19
N ASP A 162 -3.25 11.72 -14.89
CA ASP A 162 -2.27 12.33 -13.98
C ASP A 162 -0.90 11.65 -14.04
N ASN A 163 -0.87 10.33 -14.15
CA ASN A 163 0.33 9.50 -14.33
C ASN A 163 1.08 9.72 -15.67
N GLY A 164 0.48 10.48 -16.61
CA GLY A 164 1.08 10.79 -17.92
C GLY A 164 0.63 9.87 -19.05
N ASP A 165 -0.14 8.83 -18.76
CA ASP A 165 -0.73 7.98 -19.79
C ASP A 165 -1.79 8.74 -20.59
N GLU A 166 -2.01 8.31 -21.83
CA GLU A 166 -3.06 8.82 -22.70
C GLU A 166 -3.90 7.65 -23.20
N THR A 167 -5.22 7.73 -23.00
CA THR A 167 -6.16 6.70 -23.46
C THR A 167 -7.08 7.28 -24.51
N TYR A 168 -7.17 6.60 -25.66
CA TYR A 168 -8.11 6.97 -26.70
C TYR A 168 -9.53 6.94 -26.15
N TYR A 169 -10.24 8.06 -26.28
CA TYR A 169 -11.58 8.26 -25.74
C TYR A 169 -12.64 8.29 -26.83
N GLY A 170 -12.29 8.75 -28.04
CA GLY A 170 -13.22 8.78 -29.15
C GLY A 170 -12.80 9.74 -30.24
N LYS A 171 -13.76 10.13 -31.08
CA LYS A 171 -13.58 11.17 -32.10
C LYS A 171 -14.33 12.43 -31.71
N VAL A 172 -13.80 13.57 -32.14
CA VAL A 172 -14.45 14.87 -32.02
C VAL A 172 -14.48 15.58 -33.35
N GLU A 173 -15.59 16.26 -33.61
CA GLU A 173 -15.79 17.10 -34.79
C GLU A 173 -15.85 18.56 -34.37
N PHE A 174 -15.19 19.44 -35.11
CA PHE A 174 -15.15 20.87 -34.85
C PHE A 174 -14.80 21.65 -36.11
N ASN A 175 -14.99 22.97 -36.11
CA ASN A 175 -14.83 23.78 -37.31
C ASN A 175 -13.73 24.84 -37.17
N PHE A 176 -13.02 25.17 -38.25
CA PHE A 176 -12.19 26.36 -38.32
C PHE A 176 -12.85 27.41 -39.21
N SER A 177 -12.76 28.68 -38.81
CA SER A 177 -13.06 29.78 -39.74
C SER A 177 -11.99 29.84 -40.85
N PRO A 178 -12.27 30.45 -42.02
CA PRO A 178 -11.34 30.48 -43.15
C PRO A 178 -9.92 30.95 -42.81
N ASN A 179 -9.82 31.94 -41.93
CA ASN A 179 -8.55 32.56 -41.53
C ASN A 179 -8.06 32.09 -40.15
N GLN A 180 -8.66 31.03 -39.60
CA GLN A 180 -8.31 30.52 -38.29
C GLN A 180 -7.29 29.38 -38.41
N GLU A 181 -6.07 29.63 -37.93
CA GLU A 181 -4.98 28.65 -37.95
C GLU A 181 -4.98 27.74 -36.72
N SER A 182 -5.50 28.22 -35.59
CA SER A 182 -5.62 27.43 -34.37
C SER A 182 -6.91 27.72 -33.62
N ARG A 183 -7.32 26.78 -32.77
CA ARG A 183 -8.45 26.98 -31.87
C ARG A 183 -8.31 26.26 -30.55
N ASN A 184 -9.00 26.79 -29.56
CA ASN A 184 -9.35 26.02 -28.37
C ASN A 184 -10.65 25.27 -28.62
N TYR A 185 -10.78 24.09 -28.02
CA TYR A 185 -11.96 23.26 -28.11
C TYR A 185 -12.25 22.59 -26.77
N ASP A 186 -13.48 22.74 -26.31
CA ASP A 186 -13.94 22.11 -25.08
C ASP A 186 -14.50 20.72 -25.39
N VAL A 187 -14.06 19.74 -24.62
CA VAL A 187 -14.49 18.35 -24.71
C VAL A 187 -14.98 17.88 -23.35
N ILE A 188 -15.96 16.97 -23.36
CA ILE A 188 -16.50 16.39 -22.13
C ILE A 188 -16.02 14.96 -22.04
N ILE A 189 -15.27 14.65 -20.99
CA ILE A 189 -14.77 13.31 -20.68
C ILE A 189 -15.29 12.97 -19.28
N GLU A 190 -16.07 11.89 -19.18
CA GLU A 190 -16.70 11.44 -17.93
C GLU A 190 -17.52 12.53 -17.21
N GLY A 191 -18.17 13.40 -17.97
CA GLY A 191 -19.00 14.49 -17.43
C GLY A 191 -18.22 15.72 -16.95
N VAL A 192 -16.89 15.73 -17.10
CA VAL A 192 -16.03 16.89 -16.81
C VAL A 192 -15.58 17.55 -18.11
N THR A 193 -15.66 18.88 -18.17
CA THR A 193 -15.20 19.66 -19.34
C THR A 193 -13.71 19.94 -19.25
N TYR A 194 -12.98 19.66 -20.33
CA TYR A 194 -11.57 19.97 -20.51
C TYR A 194 -11.39 20.84 -21.75
N THR A 195 -10.58 21.90 -21.66
CA THR A 195 -10.23 22.73 -22.81
C THR A 195 -8.92 22.23 -23.42
N VAL A 196 -9.00 21.69 -24.63
CA VAL A 196 -7.82 21.42 -25.46
C VAL A 196 -7.41 22.72 -26.13
N LYS A 197 -6.18 23.17 -25.90
CA LYS A 197 -5.68 24.45 -26.40
C LYS A 197 -4.89 24.29 -27.68
N ASP A 198 -4.91 25.33 -28.50
CA ASP A 198 -4.03 25.50 -29.65
C ASP A 198 -4.05 24.32 -30.64
N ILE A 199 -5.22 23.75 -30.89
CA ILE A 199 -5.40 22.74 -31.92
C ILE A 199 -5.14 23.38 -33.27
N GLN A 200 -4.07 22.96 -33.94
CA GLN A 200 -3.64 23.53 -35.20
C GLN A 200 -4.46 22.97 -36.36
N ARG A 201 -4.88 23.85 -37.26
CA ARG A 201 -5.36 23.46 -38.58
C ARG A 201 -4.15 22.96 -39.38
N PRO A 202 -4.15 21.72 -39.88
CA PRO A 202 -3.08 21.23 -40.74
C PRO A 202 -2.87 22.17 -41.94
N ALA A 203 -1.61 22.40 -42.32
CA ALA A 203 -1.31 23.05 -43.58
C ALA A 203 -1.73 22.13 -44.73
N ASN A 204 -2.58 22.64 -45.63
CA ASN A 204 -2.91 21.96 -46.88
C ASN A 204 -1.78 22.06 -47.89
#